data_AF-A0A6J7MZ02-F1
#
_entry.id   AF-A0A6J7MZ02-F1
#
_cell.length_a   1.000
_cell.length_b   1.000
_cell.length_c   1.000
_cell.angle_alpha   90.00
_cell.angle_beta   90.00
_cell.angle_gamma   90.00
#
_symmetry.space_group_name_H-M   'P 1'
#
loop_
_entity.id
_entity.type
_entity.pdbx_description
1 polymer ?
#
loop_
_entity_poly.entity_id
_entity_poly.type
_entity_poly.pdbx_seq_one_letter_code
_entity_poly.pdbx_strand_id
1 'polypeptide(L)' 'MDRARHDAILTSGLAKATAHGVTGKAVTPFLLEHFHEASDGESLAVNIEIIKSNSALAADIAVASNL' A
#
# COMPACT_ATOMS: atom_id res chain seq x y z
N MET A 1 3.12 1.92 10.58
CA MET A 1 4.48 1.97 10.01
C MET A 1 5.07 3.36 10.13
N ASP A 2 6.32 3.40 10.58
CA ASP A 2 7.14 4.61 10.59
C ASP A 2 7.43 5.12 9.17
N ARG A 3 7.46 6.45 8.98
CA ARG A 3 7.64 7.06 7.66
C ARG A 3 9.03 6.79 7.08
N ALA A 4 10.08 6.81 7.89
CA ALA A 4 11.43 6.54 7.39
C ALA A 4 11.57 5.08 6.94
N ARG A 5 10.96 4.14 7.68
CA ARG A 5 10.87 2.74 7.26
C ARG A 5 10.10 2.59 5.94
N HIS A 6 8.94 3.24 5.81
CA HIS A 6 8.16 3.26 4.57
C HIS A 6 9.00 3.72 3.38
N ASP A 7 9.64 4.88 3.50
CA ASP A 7 10.38 5.50 2.42
C ASP A 7 11.58 4.63 2.00
N ALA A 8 12.27 4.02 2.96
CA ALA A 8 13.36 3.07 2.67
C ALA A 8 12.89 1.83 1.89
N ILE A 9 11.74 1.25 2.27
CA ILE A 9 11.14 0.11 1.55
C ILE A 9 10.71 0.53 0.14
N LEU A 10 10.09 1.70 -0.02
CA LEU A 10 9.69 2.22 -1.33
C LEU A 10 10.90 2.46 -2.24
N THR A 11 11.95 3.11 -1.75
CA THR A 11 13.17 3.38 -2.52
C THR A 11 13.82 2.08 -2.99
N SER A 12 13.95 1.08 -2.11
CA SER A 12 14.51 -0.22 -2.48
C SER A 12 13.62 -0.98 -3.47
N GLY A 13 12.30 -0.91 -3.33
CA GLY A 13 11.34 -1.53 -4.24
C GLY A 13 11.38 -0.92 -5.64
N LEU A 14 11.46 0.41 -5.74
CA LEU A 14 11.60 1.11 -7.02
C LEU A 14 12.92 0.76 -7.72
N ALA A 15 14.03 0.71 -6.97
CA ALA A 15 15.33 0.30 -7.51
C ALA A 15 15.28 -1.15 -8.06
N LYS A 16 14.64 -2.07 -7.32
CA LYS A 16 14.42 -3.45 -7.80
C LYS A 16 13.53 -3.49 -9.04
N ALA A 17 12.45 -2.71 -9.09
CA ALA A 17 11.55 -2.67 -10.24
C ALA A 17 12.29 -2.21 -11.50
N THR A 18 13.13 -1.17 -11.39
CA THR A 18 14.00 -0.70 -12.48
C THR A 18 14.98 -1.79 -12.91
N ALA A 19 15.66 -2.45 -11.98
CA ALA A 19 16.62 -3.50 -12.29
C ALA A 19 15.99 -4.71 -13.03
N HIS A 20 14.73 -5.03 -12.72
CA HIS A 20 13.98 -6.11 -13.38
C HIS A 20 13.18 -5.65 -14.62
N GLY A 21 13.28 -4.38 -15.01
CA GLY A 21 12.52 -3.84 -16.15
C GLY A 21 11.00 -3.84 -15.97
N VAL A 22 10.51 -3.85 -14.72
CA VAL A 22 9.07 -3.84 -14.40
C VAL A 22 8.49 -2.47 -14.73
N THR A 23 7.49 -2.42 -15.60
CA THR A 23 6.90 -1.16 -16.09
C THR A 23 5.37 -1.22 -16.22
N GLY A 24 4.74 -0.06 -16.33
CA GLY A 24 3.30 0.07 -16.51
C GLY A 24 2.49 -0.55 -15.37
N LYS A 25 1.44 -1.29 -15.73
CA LYS A 25 0.51 -1.90 -14.75
C LYS A 25 1.16 -2.94 -13.84
N ALA A 26 2.35 -3.44 -14.19
CA ALA A 26 3.08 -4.41 -13.39
C ALA A 26 3.80 -3.78 -12.18
N VAL A 27 3.99 -2.46 -12.16
CA VAL A 27 4.73 -1.78 -11.08
C VAL A 27 4.03 -1.91 -9.73
N THR A 28 2.72 -1.64 -9.68
CA THR A 28 1.95 -1.70 -8.42
C THR A 28 1.97 -3.08 -7.76
N PRO A 29 1.60 -4.19 -8.43
CA PRO A 29 1.65 -5.51 -7.80
C PRO A 29 3.07 -5.89 -7.37
N PHE A 30 4.10 -5.53 -8.16
CA PHE A 30 5.50 -5.77 -7.78
C PHE A 30 5.90 -5.02 -6.50
N LEU A 31 5.55 -3.74 -6.39
CA LEU A 31 5.87 -2.94 -5.21
C LEU A 31 5.11 -3.45 -3.98
N LEU A 32 3.84 -3.86 -4.13
CA LEU A 32 3.06 -4.40 -3.01
C LEU A 32 3.66 -5.70 -2.46
N GLU A 33 4.13 -6.60 -3.33
CA GLU A 33 4.86 -7.81 -2.94
C GLU A 33 6.14 -7.45 -2.17
N HIS A 34 6.97 -6.56 -2.72
CA HIS A 34 8.20 -6.11 -2.04
C HIS A 34 7.91 -5.44 -0.69
N PHE A 35 6.83 -4.66 -0.58
CA PHE A 35 6.40 -4.10 0.69
C PHE A 35 5.99 -5.17 1.69
N HIS A 36 5.30 -6.22 1.26
CA HIS A 36 4.92 -7.33 2.13
C HIS A 36 6.15 -8.02 2.70
N GLU A 37 7.10 -8.41 1.83
CA GLU A 37 8.34 -9.07 2.21
C GLU A 37 9.24 -8.20 3.08
N ALA A 38 9.55 -6.97 2.64
CA ALA A 38 10.53 -6.10 3.31
C ALA A 38 10.03 -5.48 4.62
N SER A 39 8.72 -5.56 4.90
CA SER A 39 8.12 -5.09 6.14
C SER A 39 7.81 -6.21 7.14
N ASP A 40 8.17 -7.47 6.82
CA ASP A 40 7.79 -8.66 7.60
C ASP A 40 6.27 -8.71 7.87
N GLY A 41 5.47 -8.35 6.87
CA GLY A 41 4.01 -8.33 6.96
C GLY A 41 3.39 -7.09 7.64
N GLU A 42 4.18 -6.15 8.19
CA GLU A 42 3.66 -4.92 8.79
C GLU A 42 2.82 -4.10 7.80
N SER A 43 3.27 -3.99 6.54
CA SER A 43 2.56 -3.25 5.49
C SER A 43 1.19 -3.85 5.17
N LEU A 44 1.06 -5.17 5.23
CA LEU A 44 -0.21 -5.87 5.01
C LEU A 44 -1.19 -5.58 6.16
N ALA A 45 -0.72 -5.66 7.40
CA ALA A 45 -1.53 -5.35 8.58
C ALA A 45 -2.05 -3.89 8.53
N VAL A 46 -1.18 -2.94 8.19
CA VAL A 46 -1.56 -1.53 8.01
C VAL A 46 -2.60 -1.36 6.90
N ASN A 47 -2.42 -2.01 5.75
CA ASN A 47 -3.38 -1.93 4.64
C ASN A 47 -4.77 -2.47 5.02
N ILE A 48 -4.84 -3.54 5.80
CA ILE A 48 -6.12 -4.09 6.29
C ILE A 48 -6.85 -3.05 7.16
N GLU A 49 -6.16 -2.40 8.09
CA GLU A 49 -6.78 -1.39 8.95
C GLU A 49 -7.20 -0.14 8.16
N ILE A 50 -6.42 0.29 7.18
CA ILE A 50 -6.80 1.37 6.26
C ILE A 50 -8.08 1.03 5.49
N ILE A 51 -8.18 -0.19 4.94
CA ILE A 51 -9.37 -0.63 4.19
C ILE A 51 -10.61 -0.59 5.08
N LYS A 52 -10.51 -1.07 6.33
CA LYS A 52 -11.62 -1.01 7.30
C LYS A 52 -12.04 0.42 7.59
N SER A 53 -11.08 1.30 7.87
CA SER A 53 -11.35 2.72 8.15
C SER A 53 -11.98 3.43 6.96
N ASN A 54 -11.47 3.20 5.75
CA ASN A 54 -12.02 3.78 4.53
C ASN A 54 -13.44 3.28 4.25
N SER A 55 -13.70 2.00 4.52
CA SER A 55 -15.03 1.40 4.34
C SER A 55 -16.05 1.99 5.32
N ALA A 56 -15.67 2.18 6.59
CA ALA A 56 -16.52 2.81 7.59
C ALA A 56 -16.86 4.26 7.20
N LEU A 57 -15.84 5.06 6.84
CA LEU A 57 -16.05 6.43 6.39
C LEU A 57 -16.92 6.51 5.13
N ALA A 58 -16.71 5.60 4.18
CA ALA A 58 -17.54 5.53 2.97
C ALA A 58 -19.01 5.25 3.29
N ALA A 59 -19.29 4.39 4.29
CA ALA A 59 -20.64 4.13 4.76
C ALA A 59 -21.28 5.38 5.38
N ASP A 60 -20.55 6.11 6.23
CA ASP A 60 -21.05 7.36 6.83
C ASP A 60 -21.39 8.40 5.77
N ILE A 61 -20.51 8.57 4.76
CA ILE A 61 -20.74 9.47 3.62
C ILE A 61 -21.98 9.04 2.82
N ALA A 62 -22.12 7.74 2.55
CA ALA A 62 -23.26 7.22 1.79
C ALA A 62 -24.60 7.50 2.50
N VAL A 63 -24.66 7.31 3.83
CA VAL A 63 -25.85 7.62 4.63
C VAL A 63 -26.17 9.12 4.60
N ALA A 64 -25.16 9.98 4.79
CA ALA A 64 -25.34 11.42 4.79
C ALA A 64 -25.76 11.98 3.41
N SER A 65 -25.32 11.34 2.32
CA SER A 65 -25.59 11.76 0.94
C SER A 65 -26.96 11.29 0.41
N ASN A 66 -27.71 10.53 1.21
CA ASN A 66 -29.00 9.95 0.82
C ASN A 66 -30.21 10.75 1.36
N LEU A 67 -29.99 12.03 1.70
CA LEU A 67 -30.97 13.06 2.07
C LEU A 67 -31.23 14.00 0.89
#